data_AF-A0A428NV60-F1
#
_entry.id   AF-A0A428NV60-F1
#
_cell.length_a   1.000
_cell.length_b   1.000
_cell.length_c   1.000
_cell.angle_alpha   90.00
_cell.angle_beta   90.00
_cell.angle_gamma   90.00
#
_symmetry.space_group_name_H-M   'P 1'
#
loop_
_entity.id
_entity.type
_entity.pdbx_description
1 polymer ?
#
loop_
_entity_poly.entity_id
_entity_poly.type
_entity_poly.pdbx_seq_one_letter_code
_entity_poly.pdbx_strand_id
1 'polypeptide(L)'
;MTANIRTIPVELLFRILQYVGHFQNGSTISCLLVNREWHNITHSILYRDLVLLGGDQMDRFLACHDRQAIHSITRSLTLRPIQKVGGRNKASYQRLDTQILLLAKDVIAHMEALESFSLATHPREPKLKLWILKSTISTILKALPATCVNLELSTRGGDGDRIKGVGGDPTHLCEDIRRLLPRMHHVRIDLTSVCDAMLGTWDLGGVFCPIKLACIRSLHVDCVGMGGRTKCGHHGDRYSYHTPRSLWDSIIQGLQHVAGLQETGTGEFTVLGSTPPGDDLNKDTYWTLLRCHVRRGHNGTTTWAFPITHIAPVDDREYAWYIRVNGGTFVTLSKRPLYDLAAGRPWRMLTTGPKLPAAVKPHATRVSDEELGILTEAQWKEMYPRKETILWQNERKTGMRLIDAEEREGSEMRSAVEMTPEGYVRPTEQGFFRSQVFTEEEWEFMKEDVDVSEDGLGEESE
;
A
#
# COMPACT_ATOMS: atom_id res chain seq x y z
N MET A 1 49.95 2.74 23.43
CA MET A 1 49.57 2.65 22.01
C MET A 1 48.47 3.66 21.76
N THR A 2 48.74 4.73 21.02
CA THR A 2 47.70 5.67 20.59
C THR A 2 46.96 5.06 19.41
N ALA A 3 45.67 4.76 19.58
CA ALA A 3 44.83 4.27 18.50
C ALA A 3 44.79 5.32 17.38
N ASN A 4 45.23 4.94 16.17
CA ASN A 4 45.21 5.82 15.01
C ASN A 4 43.97 5.51 14.18
N ILE A 5 43.16 6.52 13.86
CA ILE A 5 41.95 6.35 13.05
C ILE A 5 42.26 5.78 11.65
N ARG A 6 43.51 5.89 11.18
CA ARG A 6 44.01 5.30 9.92
C ARG A 6 44.22 3.79 9.96
N THR A 7 44.15 3.16 11.14
CA THR A 7 44.31 1.69 11.27
C THR A 7 42.96 0.97 11.38
N ILE A 8 41.84 1.68 11.21
CA ILE A 8 40.52 1.05 11.21
C ILE A 8 40.30 0.38 9.84
N PRO A 9 40.03 -0.94 9.79
CA PRO A 9 39.64 -1.63 8.56
C PRO A 9 38.44 -0.94 7.88
N VAL A 10 38.46 -0.89 6.55
CA VAL A 10 37.42 -0.24 5.73
C VAL A 10 36.02 -0.75 6.07
N GLU A 11 35.89 -2.04 6.37
CA GLU A 11 34.62 -2.68 6.73
C GLU A 11 34.08 -2.18 8.07
N LEU A 12 34.98 -1.95 9.04
CA LEU A 12 34.62 -1.38 10.35
C LEU A 12 34.30 0.10 10.22
N LEU A 13 35.07 0.84 9.42
CA LEU A 13 34.80 2.25 9.14
C LEU A 13 33.44 2.42 8.45
N PHE A 14 33.12 1.58 7.47
CA PHE A 14 31.81 1.56 6.82
C PHE A 14 30.68 1.34 7.84
N ARG A 15 30.81 0.37 8.74
CA ARG A 15 29.80 0.12 9.80
C ARG A 15 29.66 1.30 10.76
N ILE A 16 30.77 1.93 11.16
CA ILE A 16 30.75 3.12 12.02
C ILE A 16 30.00 4.26 11.32
N LEU A 17 30.30 4.52 10.05
CA LEU A 17 29.66 5.59 9.29
C LEU A 17 28.17 5.35 9.06
N GLN A 18 27.77 4.10 8.81
CA GLN A 18 26.37 3.72 8.76
C GLN A 18 25.66 3.98 10.09
N TYR A 19 26.32 3.68 11.21
CA TYR A 19 25.78 3.95 12.54
C TYR A 19 25.65 5.46 12.82
N VAL A 20 26.67 6.26 12.48
CA VAL A 20 26.65 7.72 12.61
C VAL A 20 25.50 8.33 11.79
N GLY A 21 25.30 7.87 10.56
CA GLY A 21 24.18 8.31 9.72
C GLY A 21 22.81 7.88 10.21
N HIS A 22 22.73 6.83 11.01
CA HIS A 22 21.47 6.36 11.57
C HIS A 22 21.00 7.19 12.77
N PHE A 23 21.92 7.67 13.63
CA PHE A 23 21.59 8.33 14.90
C PHE A 23 21.70 9.87 14.87
N GLN A 24 22.47 10.45 13.95
CA GLN A 24 22.69 11.90 13.91
C GLN A 24 22.60 12.44 12.48
N ASN A 25 21.40 12.87 12.09
CA ASN A 25 21.18 13.58 10.83
C ASN A 25 22.03 14.86 10.79
N GLY A 26 23.15 14.83 10.06
CA GLY A 26 24.08 15.95 9.89
C GLY A 26 25.55 15.57 10.08
N SER A 27 25.86 14.64 11.00
CA SER A 27 27.24 14.26 11.34
C SER A 27 27.95 13.49 10.22
N THR A 28 27.18 12.80 9.37
CA THR A 28 27.70 12.04 8.22
C THR A 28 28.28 12.93 7.14
N ILE A 29 27.80 14.16 6.96
CA ILE A 29 28.36 15.09 5.97
C ILE A 29 29.74 15.55 6.42
N SER A 30 29.94 15.79 7.73
CA SER A 30 31.24 16.14 8.30
C SER A 30 32.29 15.03 8.08
N CYS A 31 31.87 13.77 7.96
CA CYS A 31 32.76 12.65 7.65
C CYS A 31 33.43 12.78 6.28
N LEU A 32 32.83 13.51 5.33
CA LEU A 32 33.43 13.80 4.02
C LEU A 32 34.72 14.62 4.14
N LEU A 33 34.87 15.39 5.22
CA LEU A 33 35.98 16.34 5.40
C LEU A 33 37.16 15.76 6.18
N VAL A 34 37.10 14.51 6.63
CA VAL A 34 38.12 13.90 7.50
C VAL A 34 39.40 13.55 6.75
N ASN A 35 39.29 12.69 5.74
CA ASN A 35 40.37 12.32 4.82
C ASN A 35 39.79 11.63 3.57
N ARG A 36 40.62 11.29 2.59
CA ARG A 36 40.19 10.68 1.32
C ARG A 36 39.44 9.35 1.48
N GLU A 37 39.84 8.52 2.43
CA GLU A 37 39.21 7.22 2.67
C GLU A 37 37.81 7.38 3.27
N TRP A 38 37.70 8.21 4.33
CA TRP A 38 36.42 8.59 4.92
C TRP A 38 35.52 9.27 3.89
N HIS A 39 36.08 10.16 3.06
CA HIS A 39 35.36 10.80 1.96
C HIS A 39 34.76 9.76 1.02
N ASN A 40 35.56 8.84 0.47
CA ASN A 40 35.09 7.86 -0.50
C ASN A 40 34.01 6.93 0.07
N ILE A 41 34.20 6.44 1.30
CA ILE A 41 33.25 5.54 1.96
C ILE A 41 31.94 6.27 2.28
N THR A 42 32.05 7.47 2.88
CA THR A 42 30.87 8.30 3.22
C THR A 42 30.12 8.70 1.95
N HIS A 43 30.83 9.12 0.90
CA HIS A 43 30.25 9.49 -0.38
C HIS A 43 29.49 8.31 -1.01
N SER A 44 30.07 7.11 -0.96
CA SER A 44 29.38 5.90 -1.40
C SER A 44 28.12 5.63 -0.59
N ILE A 45 28.15 5.79 0.74
CA ILE A 45 26.97 5.62 1.61
C ILE A 45 25.87 6.64 1.25
N LEU A 46 26.22 7.90 1.05
CA LEU A 46 25.27 8.99 0.76
C LEU A 46 24.58 8.83 -0.60
N TYR A 47 25.29 8.36 -1.62
CA TYR A 47 24.74 8.21 -2.98
C TYR A 47 24.15 6.84 -3.28
N ARG A 48 24.44 5.81 -2.48
CA ARG A 48 23.99 4.43 -2.76
C ARG A 48 22.47 4.29 -2.75
N ASP A 49 21.80 4.84 -1.74
CA ASP A 49 20.36 4.69 -1.56
C ASP A 49 19.71 6.08 -1.38
N LEU A 50 19.24 6.69 -2.48
CA LEU A 50 18.76 8.07 -2.52
C LEU A 50 17.29 8.19 -2.13
N VAL A 51 16.98 9.19 -1.31
CA VAL A 51 15.60 9.56 -0.95
C VAL A 51 15.38 11.04 -1.24
N LEU A 52 14.47 11.34 -2.16
CA LEU A 52 14.18 12.71 -2.59
C LEU A 52 12.73 13.09 -2.24
N LEU A 53 12.57 14.21 -1.54
CA LEU A 53 11.28 14.62 -0.97
C LEU A 53 10.55 15.72 -1.78
N GLY A 54 11.09 16.14 -2.92
CA GLY A 54 10.54 17.24 -3.73
C GLY A 54 10.94 18.64 -3.22
N GLY A 55 10.35 19.69 -3.80
CA GLY A 55 10.53 21.08 -3.35
C GLY A 55 11.99 21.56 -3.47
N ASP A 56 12.45 22.38 -2.52
CA ASP A 56 13.79 22.98 -2.56
C ASP A 56 14.93 21.94 -2.43
N GLN A 57 14.65 20.78 -1.82
CA GLN A 57 15.63 19.70 -1.76
C GLN A 57 15.87 19.12 -3.16
N MET A 58 14.80 18.96 -3.94
CA MET A 58 14.89 18.48 -5.32
C MET A 58 15.61 19.48 -6.22
N ASP A 59 15.33 20.77 -6.09
CA ASP A 59 16.03 21.79 -6.89
C ASP A 59 17.53 21.82 -6.61
N ARG A 60 17.91 21.76 -5.33
CA ARG A 60 19.33 21.68 -4.94
C ARG A 60 19.98 20.44 -5.53
N PHE A 61 19.35 19.28 -5.38
CA PHE A 61 19.86 18.03 -5.92
C PHE A 61 20.01 18.07 -7.46
N LEU A 62 18.99 18.56 -8.18
CA LEU A 62 19.07 18.71 -9.64
C LEU A 62 20.21 19.64 -10.07
N ALA A 63 20.45 20.70 -9.31
CA ALA A 63 21.52 21.67 -9.60
C ALA A 63 22.94 21.14 -9.31
N CYS A 64 23.13 20.27 -8.31
CA CYS A 64 24.48 19.93 -7.81
C CYS A 64 24.78 18.44 -7.58
N HIS A 65 23.96 17.51 -8.09
CA HIS A 65 24.24 16.08 -7.94
C HIS A 65 25.58 15.67 -8.59
N ASP A 66 26.29 14.75 -7.94
CA ASP A 66 27.48 14.12 -8.52
C ASP A 66 27.06 13.10 -9.59
N ARG A 67 27.25 13.46 -10.86
CA ARG A 67 26.90 12.61 -12.01
C ARG A 67 27.61 11.26 -12.00
N GLN A 68 28.87 11.20 -11.58
CA GLN A 68 29.63 9.95 -11.54
C GLN A 68 29.08 9.02 -10.46
N ALA A 69 28.75 9.58 -9.29
CA ALA A 69 28.12 8.82 -8.22
C ALA A 69 26.75 8.30 -8.62
N ILE A 70 25.94 9.15 -9.27
CA ILE A 70 24.63 8.79 -9.80
C ILE A 70 24.72 7.62 -10.77
N HIS A 71 25.72 7.66 -11.65
CA HIS A 71 25.96 6.65 -12.67
C HIS A 71 26.33 5.29 -12.08
N SER A 72 27.36 5.24 -11.22
CA SER A 72 27.97 3.96 -10.82
C SER A 72 27.60 3.45 -9.41
N ILE A 73 27.07 4.32 -8.54
CA ILE A 73 26.89 4.01 -7.10
C ILE A 73 25.42 3.83 -6.73
N THR A 74 24.51 4.64 -7.28
CA THR A 74 23.10 4.65 -6.90
C THR A 74 22.42 3.31 -7.21
N ARG A 75 22.06 2.56 -6.17
CA ARG A 75 21.35 1.28 -6.25
C ARG A 75 19.86 1.42 -6.00
N SER A 76 19.43 2.43 -5.25
CA SER A 76 18.01 2.68 -5.06
C SER A 76 17.66 4.16 -5.09
N LEU A 77 16.48 4.44 -5.63
CA LEU A 77 15.88 5.77 -5.65
C LEU A 77 14.45 5.71 -5.10
N THR A 78 14.20 6.45 -4.03
CA THR A 78 12.88 6.62 -3.43
C THR A 78 12.43 8.07 -3.58
N LEU A 79 11.41 8.31 -4.41
CA LEU A 79 10.80 9.61 -4.63
C LEU A 79 9.54 9.75 -3.77
N ARG A 80 9.54 10.72 -2.85
CA ARG A 80 8.43 11.00 -1.91
C ARG A 80 8.09 12.49 -1.84
N PRO A 81 7.48 13.06 -2.88
CA PRO A 81 7.16 14.48 -2.92
C PRO A 81 6.29 14.90 -1.73
N ILE A 82 6.75 15.91 -1.00
CA ILE A 82 5.99 16.59 0.06
C ILE A 82 5.13 17.66 -0.60
N GLN A 83 3.82 17.46 -0.63
CA GLN A 83 2.91 18.32 -1.40
C GLN A 83 2.41 19.53 -0.60
N LYS A 84 2.66 19.58 0.71
CA LYS A 84 2.34 20.77 1.51
C LYS A 84 3.32 21.93 1.31
N VAL A 85 4.54 21.66 0.86
CA VAL A 85 5.59 22.67 0.69
C VAL A 85 5.25 23.51 -0.56
N GLY A 86 4.68 24.70 -0.36
CA GLY A 86 4.24 25.62 -1.43
C GLY A 86 2.72 25.87 -1.51
N GLY A 87 1.92 25.09 -0.77
CA GLY A 87 0.45 25.17 -0.78
C GLY A 87 -0.21 24.35 -1.88
N ARG A 88 -1.52 24.12 -1.79
CA ARG A 88 -2.30 23.31 -2.75
C ARG A 88 -2.74 24.12 -3.98
N ASN A 89 -1.85 24.92 -4.54
CA ASN A 89 -2.13 25.77 -5.70
C ASN A 89 -1.52 25.18 -6.99
N LYS A 90 -2.01 25.65 -8.14
CA LYS A 90 -1.58 25.20 -9.47
C LYS A 90 -0.06 25.31 -9.67
N ALA A 91 0.55 26.40 -9.21
CA ALA A 91 1.98 26.67 -9.38
C ALA A 91 2.86 25.62 -8.67
N SER A 92 2.48 25.18 -7.47
CA SER A 92 3.22 24.16 -6.72
C SER A 92 3.20 22.81 -7.42
N TYR A 93 2.05 22.43 -8.00
CA TYR A 93 1.97 21.21 -8.81
C TYR A 93 2.79 21.32 -10.11
N GLN A 94 2.77 22.48 -10.79
CA GLN A 94 3.59 22.70 -11.99
C GLN A 94 5.09 22.63 -11.67
N ARG A 95 5.52 23.19 -10.54
CA ARG A 95 6.92 23.10 -10.09
C ARG A 95 7.30 21.65 -9.82
N LEU A 96 6.49 20.92 -9.06
CA LEU A 96 6.76 19.51 -8.77
C LEU A 96 6.82 18.68 -10.06
N ASP A 97 5.90 18.92 -10.98
CA ASP A 97 5.87 18.24 -12.27
C ASP A 97 7.16 18.48 -13.07
N THR A 98 7.55 19.75 -13.20
CA THR A 98 8.80 20.16 -13.87
C THR A 98 10.03 19.50 -13.24
N GLN A 99 10.11 19.50 -11.91
CA GLN A 99 11.21 18.87 -11.17
C GLN A 99 11.30 17.37 -11.44
N ILE A 100 10.17 16.67 -11.46
CA ILE A 100 10.14 15.22 -11.71
C ILE A 100 10.52 14.91 -13.17
N LEU A 101 10.06 15.71 -14.13
CA LEU A 101 10.43 15.56 -15.53
C LEU A 101 11.94 15.77 -15.75
N LEU A 102 12.54 16.78 -15.11
CA LEU A 102 13.99 16.99 -15.11
C LEU A 102 14.73 15.84 -14.44
N LEU A 103 14.24 15.37 -13.29
CA LEU A 103 14.82 14.22 -12.60
C LEU A 103 14.83 12.97 -13.49
N ALA A 104 13.72 12.69 -14.18
CA ALA A 104 13.61 11.56 -15.08
C ALA A 104 14.64 11.64 -16.22
N LYS A 105 14.69 12.80 -16.89
CA LYS A 105 15.55 13.01 -18.07
C LYS A 105 17.04 13.10 -17.71
N ASP A 106 17.39 13.90 -16.71
CA ASP A 106 18.77 14.31 -16.48
C ASP A 106 19.46 13.44 -15.42
N VAL A 107 18.70 12.72 -14.58
CA VAL A 107 19.27 11.91 -13.49
C VAL A 107 18.94 10.42 -13.64
N ILE A 108 17.66 10.04 -13.65
CA ILE A 108 17.23 8.63 -13.62
C ILE A 108 17.76 7.87 -14.83
N ALA A 109 17.68 8.47 -16.02
CA ALA A 109 18.17 7.88 -17.26
C ALA A 109 19.68 7.52 -17.23
N HIS A 110 20.45 8.14 -16.34
CA HIS A 110 21.90 7.94 -16.22
C HIS A 110 22.28 7.02 -15.04
N MET A 111 21.33 6.51 -14.25
CA MET A 111 21.61 5.65 -13.09
C MET A 111 21.88 4.19 -13.49
N GLU A 112 22.99 3.91 -14.17
CA GLU A 112 23.28 2.55 -14.68
C GLU A 112 23.30 1.47 -13.61
N ALA A 113 23.59 1.82 -12.36
CA ALA A 113 23.57 0.89 -11.22
C ALA A 113 22.20 0.74 -10.51
N LEU A 114 21.15 1.44 -10.95
CA LEU A 114 19.87 1.47 -10.24
C LEU A 114 19.19 0.10 -10.25
N GLU A 115 18.90 -0.47 -9.08
CA GLU A 115 18.25 -1.77 -8.92
C GLU A 115 16.79 -1.63 -8.45
N SER A 116 16.45 -0.55 -7.74
CA SER A 116 15.13 -0.37 -7.14
C SER A 116 14.65 1.06 -7.23
N PHE A 117 13.43 1.25 -7.73
CA PHE A 117 12.73 2.52 -7.80
C PHE A 117 11.41 2.46 -7.02
N SER A 118 11.17 3.46 -6.18
CA SER A 118 9.91 3.63 -5.45
C SER A 118 9.39 5.06 -5.60
N LEU A 119 8.17 5.20 -6.11
CA LEU A 119 7.39 6.43 -6.08
C LEU A 119 6.25 6.23 -5.08
N ALA A 120 6.28 6.93 -3.96
CA ALA A 120 5.29 6.77 -2.91
C ALA A 120 4.97 8.08 -2.20
N THR A 121 3.78 8.19 -1.60
CA THR A 121 3.47 9.33 -0.72
C THR A 121 4.38 9.37 0.52
N HIS A 122 4.68 10.58 1.00
CA HIS A 122 5.47 10.77 2.21
C HIS A 122 4.79 10.17 3.47
N PRO A 123 5.50 9.42 4.35
CA PRO A 123 4.94 8.83 5.56
C PRO A 123 4.31 9.86 6.52
N ARG A 124 4.91 11.04 6.66
CA ARG A 124 4.37 12.18 7.44
C ARG A 124 3.15 12.88 6.82
N GLU A 125 2.74 12.48 5.61
CA GLU A 125 1.50 12.94 4.99
C GLU A 125 0.52 11.77 4.80
N PRO A 126 0.19 11.02 5.87
CA PRO A 126 -0.61 9.80 5.81
C PRO A 126 -2.09 10.07 5.52
N LYS A 127 -2.47 11.31 5.16
CA LYS A 127 -3.83 11.65 4.71
C LYS A 127 -3.87 12.18 3.28
N LEU A 128 -2.73 12.41 2.63
CA LEU A 128 -2.66 12.92 1.26
C LEU A 128 -2.44 11.81 0.24
N LYS A 129 -3.11 11.93 -0.90
CA LYS A 129 -2.79 11.17 -2.12
C LYS A 129 -1.52 11.75 -2.75
N LEU A 130 -0.83 11.00 -3.61
CA LEU A 130 0.22 11.58 -4.43
C LEU A 130 -0.41 12.21 -5.66
N TRP A 131 -0.67 13.52 -5.63
CA TRP A 131 -1.21 14.23 -6.77
C TRP A 131 -0.12 14.40 -7.84
N ILE A 132 -0.14 13.58 -8.87
CA ILE A 132 0.86 13.54 -9.95
C ILE A 132 0.20 13.24 -11.29
N LEU A 133 0.72 13.78 -12.38
CA LEU A 133 0.20 13.49 -13.72
C LEU A 133 0.59 12.08 -14.16
N LYS A 134 -0.33 11.39 -14.86
CA LYS A 134 -0.02 10.09 -15.48
C LYS A 134 1.09 10.21 -16.53
N SER A 135 1.08 11.27 -17.34
CA SER A 135 2.15 11.56 -18.30
C SER A 135 3.53 11.67 -17.63
N THR A 136 3.59 12.23 -16.43
CA THR A 136 4.84 12.37 -15.66
C THR A 136 5.33 11.04 -15.10
N ILE A 137 4.43 10.19 -14.62
CA ILE A 137 4.77 8.80 -14.27
C ILE A 137 5.28 8.05 -15.51
N SER A 138 4.63 8.21 -16.68
CA SER A 138 5.08 7.58 -17.93
C SER A 138 6.51 7.98 -18.31
N THR A 139 6.85 9.27 -18.20
CA THR A 139 8.21 9.77 -18.44
C THR A 139 9.22 9.11 -17.49
N ILE A 140 8.88 8.98 -16.21
CA ILE A 140 9.74 8.26 -15.25
C ILE A 140 9.93 6.80 -15.68
N LEU A 141 8.84 6.07 -15.97
CA LEU A 141 8.90 4.66 -16.33
C LEU A 141 9.75 4.42 -17.58
N LYS A 142 9.66 5.31 -18.57
CA LYS A 142 10.49 5.27 -19.79
C LYS A 142 11.96 5.59 -19.53
N ALA A 143 12.27 6.38 -18.50
CA ALA A 143 13.64 6.71 -18.11
C ALA A 143 14.31 5.63 -17.24
N LEU A 144 13.55 4.66 -16.70
CA LEU A 144 14.13 3.64 -15.82
C LEU A 144 15.14 2.76 -16.58
N PRO A 145 16.41 2.68 -16.13
CA PRO A 145 17.45 1.88 -16.77
C PRO A 145 17.14 0.38 -16.66
N ALA A 146 17.74 -0.43 -17.55
CA ALA A 146 17.52 -1.87 -17.64
C ALA A 146 17.91 -2.64 -16.36
N THR A 147 18.81 -2.09 -15.55
CA THR A 147 19.23 -2.62 -14.25
C THR A 147 18.16 -2.48 -13.15
N CYS A 148 17.19 -1.59 -13.33
CA CYS A 148 16.14 -1.34 -12.33
C CYS A 148 15.10 -2.45 -12.33
N VAL A 149 15.32 -3.51 -11.54
CA VAL A 149 14.46 -4.71 -11.50
C VAL A 149 13.40 -4.69 -10.40
N ASN A 150 13.35 -3.66 -9.54
CA ASN A 150 12.32 -3.52 -8.51
C ASN A 150 11.56 -2.21 -8.67
N LEU A 151 10.23 -2.28 -8.68
CA LEU A 151 9.36 -1.13 -8.95
C LEU A 151 8.21 -1.03 -7.94
N GLU A 152 8.11 0.11 -7.27
CA GLU A 152 6.90 0.49 -6.53
C GLU A 152 6.31 1.77 -7.12
N LEU A 153 5.04 1.71 -7.50
CA LEU A 153 4.22 2.87 -7.85
C LEU A 153 3.04 2.94 -6.88
N SER A 154 3.11 3.81 -5.87
CA SER A 154 2.04 4.01 -4.88
C SER A 154 1.60 5.47 -4.83
N THR A 155 0.65 5.80 -5.70
CA THR A 155 0.05 7.13 -5.77
C THR A 155 -1.16 7.26 -4.84
N ARG A 156 -1.67 6.13 -4.34
CA ARG A 156 -2.89 6.05 -3.51
C ARG A 156 -4.11 6.64 -4.21
N GLY A 157 -4.15 6.51 -5.53
CA GLY A 157 -5.25 7.00 -6.36
C GLY A 157 -5.22 8.51 -6.55
N GLY A 158 -4.02 9.10 -6.49
CA GLY A 158 -3.76 10.51 -6.73
C GLY A 158 -3.26 10.82 -8.13
N ASP A 159 -3.04 9.81 -8.98
CA ASP A 159 -2.67 10.04 -10.38
C ASP A 159 -3.90 10.34 -11.25
N GLY A 160 -3.69 11.15 -12.27
CA GLY A 160 -4.71 11.51 -13.25
C GLY A 160 -4.14 12.29 -14.43
N ASP A 161 -4.94 12.44 -15.49
CA ASP A 161 -4.57 13.24 -16.65
C ASP A 161 -4.72 14.75 -16.37
N ARG A 162 -5.48 15.10 -15.32
CA ARG A 162 -5.61 16.48 -14.84
C ARG A 162 -5.53 16.52 -13.31
N ILE A 163 -4.57 17.28 -12.80
CA ILE A 163 -4.32 17.44 -11.38
C ILE A 163 -4.40 18.92 -11.01
N LYS A 164 -5.43 19.29 -10.23
CA LYS A 164 -5.58 20.64 -9.64
C LYS A 164 -5.36 21.79 -10.63
N GLY A 165 -5.89 21.63 -11.85
CA GLY A 165 -5.82 22.65 -12.92
C GLY A 165 -4.58 22.57 -13.81
N VAL A 166 -3.66 21.64 -13.56
CA VAL A 166 -2.58 21.23 -14.47
C VAL A 166 -3.09 20.07 -15.31
N GLY A 167 -3.02 20.18 -16.63
CA GLY A 167 -3.34 19.11 -17.56
C GLY A 167 -2.05 18.44 -18.06
N GLY A 168 -2.08 17.12 -18.18
CA GLY A 168 -1.06 16.33 -18.87
C GLY A 168 -1.68 15.59 -20.05
N ASP A 169 -0.82 14.96 -20.84
CA ASP A 169 -1.27 14.16 -21.98
C ASP A 169 -2.02 12.91 -21.48
N PRO A 170 -3.18 12.57 -22.09
CA PRO A 170 -3.90 11.34 -21.78
C PRO A 170 -2.97 10.13 -21.89
N THR A 171 -2.76 9.44 -20.77
CA THR A 171 -1.72 8.42 -20.68
C THR A 171 -2.25 7.12 -20.09
N HIS A 172 -2.10 6.02 -20.83
CA HIS A 172 -2.42 4.69 -20.34
C HIS A 172 -1.20 3.99 -19.73
N LEU A 173 -0.98 4.22 -18.43
CA LEU A 173 0.20 3.71 -17.69
C LEU A 173 0.40 2.19 -17.76
N CYS A 174 -0.68 1.42 -17.93
CA CYS A 174 -0.62 -0.03 -18.04
C CYS A 174 0.29 -0.48 -19.19
N GLU A 175 0.35 0.26 -20.30
CA GLU A 175 1.23 -0.09 -21.43
C GLU A 175 2.72 0.09 -21.10
N ASP A 176 3.06 1.16 -20.38
CA ASP A 176 4.43 1.39 -19.93
C ASP A 176 4.85 0.35 -18.88
N ILE A 177 3.94 0.02 -17.96
CA ILE A 177 4.15 -1.05 -16.98
C ILE A 177 4.36 -2.39 -17.70
N ARG A 178 3.52 -2.72 -18.70
CA ARG A 178 3.64 -3.97 -19.49
C ARG A 178 5.03 -4.13 -20.11
N ARG A 179 5.63 -3.04 -20.62
CA ARG A 179 6.99 -3.06 -21.21
C ARG A 179 8.08 -3.34 -20.17
N LEU A 180 7.86 -2.96 -18.92
CA LEU A 180 8.81 -3.12 -17.83
C LEU A 180 8.72 -4.49 -17.16
N LEU A 181 7.51 -5.03 -16.98
CA LEU A 181 7.27 -6.24 -16.20
C LEU A 181 8.16 -7.47 -16.55
N PRO A 182 8.50 -7.77 -17.83
CA PRO A 182 9.29 -8.96 -18.16
C PRO A 182 10.66 -9.04 -17.48
N ARG A 183 11.27 -7.90 -17.13
CA ARG A 183 12.57 -7.83 -16.44
C ARG A 183 12.48 -7.63 -14.93
N MET A 184 11.28 -7.47 -14.37
CA MET A 184 11.11 -7.12 -12.96
C MET A 184 11.16 -8.35 -12.05
N HIS A 185 11.69 -8.16 -10.85
CA HIS A 185 11.69 -9.15 -9.76
C HIS A 185 10.59 -8.87 -8.75
N HIS A 186 10.50 -7.63 -8.25
CA HIS A 186 9.54 -7.26 -7.22
C HIS A 186 8.78 -6.01 -7.67
N VAL A 187 7.46 -6.13 -7.80
CA VAL A 187 6.59 -5.05 -8.30
C VAL A 187 5.42 -4.82 -7.36
N ARG A 188 5.13 -3.56 -7.06
CA ARG A 188 3.89 -3.12 -6.41
C ARG A 188 3.25 -1.99 -7.21
N ILE A 189 1.98 -2.16 -7.57
CA ILE A 189 1.18 -1.18 -8.31
C ILE A 189 -0.02 -0.75 -7.46
N ASP A 190 -0.09 0.54 -7.18
CA ASP A 190 -1.13 1.24 -6.44
C ASP A 190 -1.41 2.59 -7.14
N LEU A 191 -2.23 2.53 -8.19
CA LEU A 191 -2.59 3.66 -9.07
C LEU A 191 -4.10 3.90 -9.08
N THR A 192 -4.56 5.08 -9.52
CA THR A 192 -6.00 5.41 -9.60
C THR A 192 -6.74 4.46 -10.54
N SER A 193 -6.12 4.14 -11.67
CA SER A 193 -6.69 3.25 -12.67
C SER A 193 -5.67 2.24 -13.19
N VAL A 194 -6.03 0.97 -13.18
CA VAL A 194 -5.25 -0.14 -13.78
C VAL A 194 -6.18 -1.05 -14.60
N CYS A 195 -5.62 -1.87 -15.47
CA CYS A 195 -6.35 -2.90 -16.20
C CYS A 195 -5.43 -4.06 -16.62
N ASP A 196 -6.03 -5.12 -17.16
CA ASP A 196 -5.36 -6.30 -17.70
C ASP A 196 -4.38 -6.01 -18.84
N ALA A 197 -4.46 -4.85 -19.50
CA ALA A 197 -3.50 -4.43 -20.51
C ALA A 197 -2.06 -4.31 -19.98
N MET A 198 -1.86 -4.24 -18.66
CA MET A 198 -0.52 -4.32 -18.08
C MET A 198 0.07 -5.74 -18.17
N LEU A 199 -0.77 -6.75 -18.32
CA LEU A 199 -0.43 -8.19 -18.27
C LEU A 199 -0.45 -8.87 -19.64
N GLY A 200 -0.92 -8.18 -20.69
CA GLY A 200 -1.06 -8.78 -22.02
C GLY A 200 -1.72 -7.86 -23.02
N THR A 201 -2.07 -8.41 -24.18
CA THR A 201 -2.83 -7.75 -25.24
C THR A 201 -3.97 -8.64 -25.69
N TRP A 202 -5.10 -8.06 -26.05
CA TRP A 202 -6.17 -8.77 -26.74
C TRP A 202 -5.91 -8.72 -28.26
N ASP A 203 -5.99 -9.87 -28.94
CA ASP A 203 -5.92 -9.93 -30.40
C ASP A 203 -7.28 -9.67 -31.06
N LEU A 204 -7.32 -9.66 -32.40
CA LEU A 204 -8.55 -9.45 -33.18
C LEU A 204 -9.59 -10.56 -32.99
N GLY A 205 -9.18 -11.74 -32.55
CA GLY A 205 -10.06 -12.88 -32.26
C GLY A 205 -10.63 -12.86 -30.85
N GLY A 206 -10.30 -11.85 -30.03
CA GLY A 206 -10.70 -11.79 -28.63
C GLY A 206 -9.94 -12.77 -27.75
N VAL A 207 -8.76 -13.24 -28.17
CA VAL A 207 -7.88 -14.07 -27.35
C VAL A 207 -6.92 -13.17 -26.59
N PHE A 208 -6.82 -13.37 -25.28
CA PHE A 208 -5.83 -12.68 -24.46
C PHE A 208 -4.46 -13.32 -24.64
N CYS A 209 -3.49 -12.52 -25.09
CA CYS A 209 -2.09 -12.87 -25.23
C CYS A 209 -1.30 -12.32 -24.03
N PRO A 210 -1.08 -13.13 -22.97
CA PRO A 210 -0.33 -12.71 -21.79
C PRO A 210 1.16 -12.46 -22.11
N ILE A 211 1.78 -11.53 -21.38
CA ILE A 211 3.23 -11.35 -21.40
C ILE A 211 3.93 -12.42 -20.56
N LYS A 212 5.18 -12.73 -20.92
CA LYS A 212 6.03 -13.63 -20.14
C LYS A 212 6.66 -12.90 -18.97
N LEU A 213 6.50 -13.45 -17.76
CA LEU A 213 7.10 -12.92 -16.53
C LEU A 213 8.15 -13.88 -15.97
N ALA A 214 9.23 -14.11 -16.71
CA ALA A 214 10.25 -15.11 -16.35
C ALA A 214 11.04 -14.74 -15.08
N CYS A 215 11.26 -13.45 -14.83
CA CYS A 215 12.10 -12.97 -13.73
C CYS A 215 11.30 -12.62 -12.45
N ILE A 216 9.96 -12.63 -12.52
CA ILE A 216 9.11 -12.14 -11.44
C ILE A 216 9.21 -13.05 -10.21
N ARG A 217 9.42 -12.43 -9.05
CA ARG A 217 9.41 -13.06 -7.73
C ARG A 217 8.18 -12.64 -6.92
N SER A 218 7.74 -11.39 -7.07
CA SER A 218 6.49 -10.92 -6.49
C SER A 218 5.88 -9.80 -7.33
N LEU A 219 4.60 -9.89 -7.66
CA LEU A 219 3.81 -8.81 -8.25
C LEU A 219 2.54 -8.62 -7.41
N HIS A 220 2.43 -7.42 -6.82
CA HIS A 220 1.30 -7.02 -5.99
C HIS A 220 0.52 -5.88 -6.64
N VAL A 221 -0.80 -5.99 -6.74
CA VAL A 221 -1.67 -4.97 -7.32
C VAL A 221 -2.77 -4.56 -6.35
N ASP A 222 -2.75 -3.28 -5.95
CA ASP A 222 -3.74 -2.67 -5.07
C ASP A 222 -4.96 -2.17 -5.89
N CYS A 223 -6.04 -2.95 -5.90
CA CYS A 223 -7.33 -2.60 -6.51
C CYS A 223 -8.28 -1.88 -5.53
N VAL A 224 -7.80 -1.53 -4.34
CA VAL A 224 -8.53 -0.82 -3.28
C VAL A 224 -7.84 0.50 -2.91
N GLY A 225 -8.56 1.45 -2.31
CA GLY A 225 -7.94 2.61 -1.66
C GLY A 225 -8.86 3.79 -1.43
N MET A 226 -8.28 4.92 -1.04
CA MET A 226 -9.03 6.14 -0.75
C MET A 226 -9.54 6.76 -2.06
N GLY A 227 -10.80 6.55 -2.41
CA GLY A 227 -11.48 7.31 -3.47
C GLY A 227 -11.77 6.57 -4.77
N GLY A 228 -12.06 5.26 -4.69
CA GLY A 228 -12.55 4.48 -5.82
C GLY A 228 -11.47 4.22 -6.87
N ARG A 229 -10.97 2.98 -6.93
CA ARG A 229 -10.13 2.57 -8.06
C ARG A 229 -11.03 2.27 -9.23
N THR A 230 -10.63 2.72 -10.41
CA THR A 230 -11.41 2.49 -11.63
C THR A 230 -10.62 1.68 -12.63
N LYS A 231 -11.30 1.07 -13.59
CA LYS A 231 -10.63 0.56 -14.77
C LYS A 231 -10.14 1.74 -15.61
N CYS A 232 -9.07 1.52 -16.37
CA CYS A 232 -8.68 2.47 -17.41
C CYS A 232 -9.87 2.69 -18.38
N GLY A 233 -10.11 3.95 -18.76
CA GLY A 233 -11.14 4.28 -19.74
C GLY A 233 -10.88 3.56 -21.06
N HIS A 234 -11.95 3.11 -21.72
CA HIS A 234 -11.90 2.18 -22.87
C HIS A 234 -10.86 2.58 -23.93
N HIS A 235 -9.91 1.67 -24.21
CA HIS A 235 -9.45 1.49 -25.58
C HIS A 235 -10.70 1.05 -26.37
N GLY A 236 -11.20 1.94 -27.23
CA GLY A 236 -12.58 1.94 -27.71
C GLY A 236 -13.20 0.57 -28.01
N ASP A 237 -14.37 0.33 -27.43
CA ASP A 237 -15.56 -0.42 -27.90
C ASP A 237 -15.41 -1.66 -28.81
N ARG A 238 -14.24 -2.29 -28.94
CA ARG A 238 -14.05 -3.40 -29.88
C ARG A 238 -14.21 -4.79 -29.27
N TYR A 239 -14.26 -4.92 -27.95
CA TYR A 239 -14.34 -6.23 -27.28
C TYR A 239 -15.29 -6.20 -26.08
N SER A 240 -16.57 -5.87 -26.32
CA SER A 240 -17.63 -5.78 -25.30
C SER A 240 -18.15 -7.12 -24.78
N TYR A 241 -17.67 -8.26 -25.31
CA TYR A 241 -18.22 -9.58 -24.98
C TYR A 241 -17.67 -10.22 -23.69
N HIS A 242 -16.56 -9.70 -23.14
CA HIS A 242 -15.90 -10.26 -21.93
C HIS A 242 -15.56 -9.21 -20.87
N THR A 243 -16.32 -8.13 -20.76
CA THR A 243 -16.05 -7.07 -19.78
C THR A 243 -16.11 -7.64 -18.35
N PRO A 244 -14.98 -7.67 -17.61
CA PRO A 244 -14.97 -8.22 -16.25
C PRO A 244 -15.88 -7.36 -15.36
N ARG A 245 -16.53 -7.96 -14.36
CA ARG A 245 -17.53 -7.25 -13.53
C ARG A 245 -16.90 -6.13 -12.69
N SER A 246 -15.64 -6.31 -12.29
CA SER A 246 -14.90 -5.34 -11.48
C SER A 246 -13.44 -5.19 -11.92
N LEU A 247 -12.74 -4.19 -11.38
CA LEU A 247 -11.29 -4.03 -11.53
C LEU A 247 -10.55 -5.27 -11.01
N TRP A 248 -10.98 -5.77 -9.85
CA TRP A 248 -10.49 -6.98 -9.21
C TRP A 248 -10.54 -8.19 -10.16
N ASP A 249 -11.71 -8.45 -10.77
CA ASP A 249 -11.86 -9.58 -11.69
C ASP A 249 -10.96 -9.44 -12.91
N SER A 250 -10.84 -8.23 -13.46
CA SER A 250 -10.01 -7.95 -14.64
C SER A 250 -8.54 -8.26 -14.37
N ILE A 251 -7.99 -7.81 -13.24
CA ILE A 251 -6.59 -8.07 -12.89
C ILE A 251 -6.36 -9.54 -12.59
N ILE A 252 -7.28 -10.19 -11.86
CA ILE A 252 -7.14 -11.61 -11.50
C ILE A 252 -7.18 -12.50 -12.75
N GLN A 253 -8.10 -12.25 -13.69
CA GLN A 253 -8.16 -12.98 -14.95
C GLN A 253 -6.87 -12.81 -15.77
N GLY A 254 -6.38 -11.58 -15.92
CA GLY A 254 -5.11 -11.32 -16.59
C GLY A 254 -3.93 -12.05 -15.94
N LEU A 255 -3.89 -12.08 -14.60
CA LEU A 255 -2.85 -12.81 -13.84
C LEU A 255 -2.99 -14.32 -13.98
N GLN A 256 -4.21 -14.86 -14.06
CA GLN A 256 -4.44 -16.29 -14.30
C GLN A 256 -3.91 -16.72 -15.67
N HIS A 257 -4.10 -15.90 -16.71
CA HIS A 257 -3.50 -16.13 -18.03
C HIS A 257 -1.98 -16.12 -17.97
N VAL A 258 -1.38 -15.14 -17.28
CA VAL A 258 0.08 -15.06 -17.09
C VAL A 258 0.62 -16.26 -16.31
N ALA A 259 -0.03 -16.63 -15.19
CA ALA A 259 0.37 -17.77 -14.36
C ALA A 259 0.23 -19.11 -15.08
N GLY A 260 -0.62 -19.20 -16.12
CA GLY A 260 -0.78 -20.37 -16.96
C GLY A 260 0.41 -20.66 -17.89
N LEU A 261 1.20 -19.64 -18.25
CA LEU A 261 2.36 -19.78 -19.12
C LEU A 261 3.46 -20.62 -18.46
N GLN A 262 4.13 -21.47 -19.25
CA GLN A 262 5.25 -22.27 -18.74
C GLN A 262 6.47 -21.41 -18.42
N GLU A 263 6.63 -20.29 -19.11
CA GLU A 263 7.77 -19.38 -18.99
C GLU A 263 7.59 -18.33 -17.87
N THR A 264 6.45 -18.35 -17.17
CA THR A 264 6.25 -17.51 -16.00
C THR A 264 6.99 -18.11 -14.81
N GLY A 265 7.80 -17.29 -14.14
CA GLY A 265 8.54 -17.71 -12.96
C GLY A 265 7.61 -18.15 -11.82
N THR A 266 8.16 -18.83 -10.81
CA THR A 266 7.41 -19.29 -9.63
C THR A 266 7.12 -18.17 -8.63
N GLY A 267 7.02 -16.94 -9.11
CA GLY A 267 6.79 -15.75 -8.28
C GLY A 267 5.38 -15.71 -7.70
N GLU A 268 5.22 -14.89 -6.67
CA GLU A 268 3.95 -14.68 -6.01
C GLU A 268 3.15 -13.57 -6.72
N PHE A 269 1.93 -13.89 -7.17
CA PHE A 269 1.00 -12.91 -7.73
C PHE A 269 -0.10 -12.64 -6.73
N THR A 270 -0.23 -11.39 -6.29
CA THR A 270 -1.28 -10.99 -5.35
C THR A 270 -2.05 -9.78 -5.81
N VAL A 271 -3.34 -9.79 -5.54
CA VAL A 271 -4.25 -8.66 -5.78
C VAL A 271 -4.92 -8.31 -4.46
N LEU A 272 -4.91 -7.04 -4.08
CA LEU A 272 -5.64 -6.53 -2.92
C LEU A 272 -6.93 -5.83 -3.37
N GLY A 273 -8.04 -6.23 -2.79
CA GLY A 273 -9.37 -5.70 -3.06
C GLY A 273 -10.10 -5.45 -1.76
N SER A 274 -11.37 -5.04 -1.86
CA SER A 274 -12.23 -4.90 -0.71
C SER A 274 -13.68 -5.10 -1.07
N THR A 275 -14.44 -5.62 -0.13
CA THR A 275 -15.90 -5.50 -0.12
C THR A 275 -16.27 -4.38 0.84
N PRO A 276 -17.31 -3.58 0.56
CA PRO A 276 -17.80 -2.61 1.53
C PRO A 276 -18.29 -3.32 2.81
N PRO A 277 -18.40 -2.60 3.96
CA PRO A 277 -19.18 -3.12 5.09
C PRO A 277 -20.62 -3.42 4.64
N GLY A 278 -21.33 -4.23 5.43
CA GLY A 278 -22.77 -4.39 5.25
C GLY A 278 -23.50 -3.06 5.35
N ASP A 279 -24.71 -3.03 4.81
CA ASP A 279 -25.62 -1.91 5.01
C ASP A 279 -26.16 -1.88 6.45
N ASP A 280 -27.05 -0.93 6.76
CA ASP A 280 -27.67 -0.83 8.08
C ASP A 280 -28.50 -2.07 8.46
N LEU A 281 -28.81 -2.94 7.50
CA LEU A 281 -29.59 -4.16 7.68
C LEU A 281 -28.69 -5.36 8.01
N ASN A 282 -27.40 -5.33 7.64
CA ASN A 282 -26.46 -6.45 7.81
C ASN A 282 -25.19 -5.99 8.55
N LYS A 283 -25.33 -5.59 9.82
CA LYS A 283 -24.23 -5.05 10.65
C LYS A 283 -23.20 -6.11 11.10
N ASP A 284 -23.53 -7.39 10.95
CA ASP A 284 -22.63 -8.53 11.10
C ASP A 284 -21.68 -8.71 9.90
N THR A 285 -21.90 -7.97 8.81
CA THR A 285 -20.98 -7.92 7.67
C THR A 285 -19.94 -6.81 7.85
N TYR A 286 -18.67 -7.21 7.98
CA TYR A 286 -17.57 -6.29 8.23
C TYR A 286 -16.96 -5.76 6.93
N TRP A 287 -16.43 -4.53 6.99
CA TRP A 287 -15.55 -4.06 5.93
C TRP A 287 -14.41 -5.07 5.80
N THR A 288 -14.20 -5.65 4.63
CA THR A 288 -13.25 -6.74 4.46
C THR A 288 -12.23 -6.39 3.39
N LEU A 289 -10.95 -6.50 3.72
CA LEU A 289 -9.89 -6.51 2.71
C LEU A 289 -9.67 -7.93 2.24
N LEU A 290 -9.51 -8.07 0.92
CA LEU A 290 -9.35 -9.36 0.27
C LEU A 290 -7.98 -9.40 -0.40
N ARG A 291 -7.11 -10.32 -0.01
CA ARG A 291 -5.85 -10.58 -0.72
C ARG A 291 -5.96 -11.90 -1.47
N CYS A 292 -6.16 -11.80 -2.78
CA CYS A 292 -6.18 -12.94 -3.67
C CYS A 292 -4.75 -13.29 -4.08
N HIS A 293 -4.38 -14.56 -3.90
CA HIS A 293 -3.17 -15.19 -4.38
C HIS A 293 -3.49 -15.91 -5.68
N VAL A 294 -2.94 -15.44 -6.78
CA VAL A 294 -3.13 -16.07 -8.09
C VAL A 294 -1.98 -17.05 -8.32
N ARG A 295 -2.30 -18.34 -8.42
CA ARG A 295 -1.32 -19.40 -8.75
C ARG A 295 -1.73 -20.11 -10.03
N ARG A 296 -0.79 -20.90 -10.56
CA ARG A 296 -1.01 -21.71 -11.75
C ARG A 296 -2.05 -22.81 -11.49
N GLY A 297 -2.97 -23.00 -12.43
CA GLY A 297 -4.02 -24.03 -12.39
C GLY A 297 -5.38 -23.53 -11.90
N HIS A 298 -6.46 -24.21 -12.30
CA HIS A 298 -7.85 -23.79 -12.07
C HIS A 298 -8.23 -23.68 -10.57
N ASN A 299 -7.57 -24.47 -9.70
CA ASN A 299 -7.78 -24.47 -8.25
C ASN A 299 -6.61 -23.82 -7.48
N GLY A 300 -5.68 -23.15 -8.18
CA GLY A 300 -4.51 -22.55 -7.55
C GLY A 300 -4.79 -21.23 -6.84
N THR A 301 -5.91 -20.58 -7.17
CA THR A 301 -6.27 -19.27 -6.62
C THR A 301 -6.89 -19.41 -5.24
N THR A 302 -6.33 -18.73 -4.24
CA THR A 302 -6.91 -18.61 -2.89
C THR A 302 -7.04 -17.15 -2.50
N THR A 303 -8.01 -16.83 -1.65
CA THR A 303 -8.23 -15.46 -1.16
C THR A 303 -8.27 -15.46 0.35
N TRP A 304 -7.41 -14.65 0.95
CA TRP A 304 -7.52 -14.29 2.36
C TRP A 304 -8.50 -13.14 2.54
N ALA A 305 -9.46 -13.30 3.44
CA ALA A 305 -10.39 -12.28 3.86
C ALA A 305 -10.00 -11.74 5.25
N PHE A 306 -9.83 -10.43 5.36
CA PHE A 306 -9.38 -9.75 6.57
C PHE A 306 -10.47 -8.80 7.07
N PRO A 307 -11.16 -9.16 8.17
CA PRO A 307 -12.23 -8.33 8.71
C PRO A 307 -11.65 -7.05 9.32
N ILE A 308 -12.33 -5.93 9.09
CA ILE A 308 -12.00 -4.61 9.61
C ILE A 308 -13.22 -4.01 10.30
N THR A 309 -12.97 -3.47 11.49
CA THR A 309 -13.94 -2.63 12.20
C THR A 309 -13.27 -1.35 12.69
N HIS A 310 -14.08 -0.41 13.15
CA HIS A 310 -13.60 0.80 13.79
C HIS A 310 -13.70 0.65 15.31
N ILE A 311 -12.80 1.34 16.00
CA ILE A 311 -12.84 1.56 17.45
C ILE A 311 -13.28 3.00 17.65
N ALA A 312 -14.05 3.24 18.72
CA ALA A 312 -14.51 4.58 19.08
C ALA A 312 -13.33 5.59 19.07
N PRO A 313 -13.57 6.83 18.61
CA PRO A 313 -12.50 7.81 18.42
C PRO A 313 -11.65 8.01 19.68
N VAL A 314 -10.34 8.18 19.51
CA VAL A 314 -9.45 8.56 20.63
C VAL A 314 -9.63 10.04 20.97
N ASP A 315 -9.92 10.86 19.96
CA ASP A 315 -10.27 12.27 20.02
C ASP A 315 -11.48 12.57 19.10
N ASP A 316 -12.07 13.76 19.17
CA ASP A 316 -13.25 14.15 18.37
C ASP A 316 -13.02 14.14 16.84
N ARG A 317 -11.84 13.75 16.35
CA ARG A 317 -11.46 13.92 14.94
C ARG A 317 -11.12 12.62 14.23
N GLU A 318 -10.74 11.53 14.92
CA GLU A 318 -10.24 10.32 14.25
C GLU A 318 -10.66 8.99 14.88
N TYR A 319 -11.27 8.13 14.04
CA TYR A 319 -11.48 6.71 14.34
C TYR A 319 -10.17 5.92 14.23
N ALA A 320 -9.95 5.04 15.20
CA ALA A 320 -8.99 3.97 15.07
C ALA A 320 -9.62 2.77 14.35
N TRP A 321 -8.79 1.98 13.67
CA TRP A 321 -9.21 0.87 12.83
C TRP A 321 -8.56 -0.41 13.33
N TYR A 322 -9.37 -1.43 13.57
CA TYR A 322 -8.95 -2.76 13.97
C TYR A 322 -9.02 -3.71 12.79
N ILE A 323 -7.99 -4.51 12.60
CA ILE A 323 -7.93 -5.54 11.56
C ILE A 323 -7.36 -6.84 12.13
N ARG A 324 -7.95 -7.96 11.71
CA ARG A 324 -7.37 -9.30 11.90
C ARG A 324 -6.74 -9.75 10.59
N VAL A 325 -5.46 -10.10 10.63
CA VAL A 325 -4.74 -10.66 9.48
C VAL A 325 -4.18 -12.03 9.85
N ASN A 326 -3.83 -12.83 8.84
CA ASN A 326 -3.11 -14.07 9.08
C ASN A 326 -1.77 -13.77 9.78
N GLY A 327 -1.65 -14.16 11.06
CA GLY A 327 -0.47 -13.93 11.89
C GLY A 327 -0.56 -12.79 12.90
N GLY A 328 -1.72 -12.13 13.08
CA GLY A 328 -1.89 -11.16 14.18
C GLY A 328 -3.11 -10.24 14.08
N THR A 329 -3.35 -9.50 15.16
CA THR A 329 -4.39 -8.47 15.25
C THR A 329 -3.75 -7.11 15.51
N PHE A 330 -4.21 -6.11 14.76
CA PHE A 330 -3.60 -4.79 14.75
C PHE A 330 -4.64 -3.68 14.85
N VAL A 331 -4.25 -2.60 15.51
CA VAL A 331 -4.98 -1.33 15.55
C VAL A 331 -4.15 -0.25 14.86
N THR A 332 -4.80 0.58 14.07
CA THR A 332 -4.16 1.66 13.31
C THR A 332 -4.96 2.95 13.43
N LEU A 333 -4.28 4.09 13.52
CA LEU A 333 -4.95 5.40 13.64
C LEU A 333 -5.47 5.93 12.29
N SER A 334 -5.28 5.19 11.19
CA SER A 334 -5.81 5.57 9.88
C SER A 334 -6.03 4.33 9.01
N LYS A 335 -6.88 4.42 7.98
CA LYS A 335 -7.15 3.29 7.08
C LYS A 335 -5.93 2.78 6.32
N ARG A 336 -4.83 3.54 6.25
CA ARG A 336 -3.76 3.27 5.28
C ARG A 336 -2.88 2.08 5.65
N PRO A 337 -2.40 1.95 6.89
CA PRO A 337 -1.59 0.81 7.25
C PRO A 337 -2.38 -0.51 7.15
N LEU A 338 -3.73 -0.46 7.17
CA LEU A 338 -4.57 -1.64 6.91
C LEU A 338 -4.28 -2.26 5.54
N TYR A 339 -4.11 -1.45 4.49
CA TYR A 339 -3.78 -1.96 3.15
C TYR A 339 -2.38 -2.60 3.13
N ASP A 340 -1.40 -1.96 3.76
CA ASP A 340 -0.04 -2.51 3.85
C ASP A 340 0.00 -3.82 4.69
N LEU A 341 -0.79 -3.89 5.77
CA LEU A 341 -0.99 -5.09 6.59
C LEU A 341 -1.62 -6.23 5.79
N ALA A 342 -2.78 -5.97 5.16
CA ALA A 342 -3.51 -6.93 4.36
C ALA A 342 -2.70 -7.43 3.14
N ALA A 343 -1.90 -6.55 2.53
CA ALA A 343 -0.98 -6.90 1.45
C ALA A 343 0.16 -7.83 1.91
N GLY A 344 0.44 -7.94 3.22
CA GLY A 344 1.61 -8.65 3.75
C GLY A 344 2.90 -7.84 3.68
N ARG A 345 2.79 -6.52 3.56
CA ARG A 345 3.90 -5.55 3.55
C ARG A 345 4.99 -5.88 2.52
N PRO A 346 4.64 -6.02 1.23
CA PRO A 346 5.59 -6.40 0.18
C PRO A 346 6.75 -5.41 0.03
N TRP A 347 6.56 -4.16 0.48
CA TRP A 347 7.55 -3.09 0.48
C TRP A 347 7.60 -2.41 1.85
N ARG A 348 8.80 -2.21 2.41
CA ARG A 348 8.95 -1.46 3.67
C ARG A 348 10.05 -0.42 3.58
N MET A 349 9.91 0.59 4.44
CA MET A 349 10.88 1.64 4.63
C MET A 349 12.03 1.14 5.52
N LEU A 350 13.26 1.35 5.07
CA LEU A 350 14.45 1.22 5.90
C LEU A 350 14.50 2.38 6.89
N THR A 351 15.13 2.19 8.04
CA THR A 351 15.34 3.29 9.00
C THR A 351 16.23 4.40 8.45
N THR A 352 17.05 4.09 7.44
CA THR A 352 17.84 5.08 6.68
C THR A 352 17.00 5.90 5.69
N GLY A 353 15.71 5.57 5.50
CA GLY A 353 14.78 6.31 4.64
C GLY A 353 14.27 5.57 3.38
N PRO A 354 15.11 4.90 2.58
CA PRO A 354 14.70 4.24 1.33
C PRO A 354 13.55 3.25 1.51
N LYS A 355 12.69 3.12 0.48
CA LYS A 355 11.68 2.04 0.43
C LYS A 355 12.13 0.96 -0.53
N LEU A 356 12.22 -0.27 -0.03
CA LEU A 356 12.66 -1.44 -0.80
C LEU A 356 11.69 -2.61 -0.61
N PRO A 357 11.69 -3.60 -1.53
CA PRO A 357 10.95 -4.84 -1.31
C PRO A 357 11.33 -5.49 0.02
N ALA A 358 10.38 -6.16 0.66
CA ALA A 358 10.59 -6.89 1.91
C ALA A 358 11.66 -7.99 1.78
N ALA A 359 11.70 -8.64 0.62
CA ALA A 359 12.67 -9.69 0.32
C ALA A 359 14.09 -9.16 0.03
N VAL A 360 14.23 -7.88 -0.33
CA VAL A 360 15.54 -7.27 -0.64
C VAL A 360 16.16 -6.75 0.66
N LYS A 361 17.42 -7.14 0.93
CA LYS A 361 18.14 -6.83 2.18
C LYS A 361 17.31 -7.24 3.44
N PRO A 362 17.03 -8.55 3.65
CA PRO A 362 16.15 -9.00 4.73
C PRO A 362 16.67 -8.66 6.14
N HIS A 363 17.99 -8.54 6.30
CA HIS A 363 18.63 -8.19 7.57
C HIS A 363 18.80 -6.67 7.79
N ALA A 364 18.36 -5.82 6.86
CA ALA A 364 18.42 -4.38 7.05
C ALA A 364 17.39 -3.92 8.09
N THR A 365 17.77 -2.97 8.94
CA THR A 365 16.86 -2.35 9.91
C THR A 365 15.74 -1.60 9.20
N ARG A 366 14.50 -1.95 9.52
CA ARG A 366 13.29 -1.37 8.94
C ARG A 366 12.57 -0.55 10.00
N VAL A 367 11.86 0.49 9.54
CA VAL A 367 10.99 1.29 10.39
C VAL A 367 9.96 0.36 11.04
N SER A 368 9.82 0.51 12.35
CA SER A 368 8.97 -0.37 13.16
C SER A 368 7.49 -0.07 12.87
N ASP A 369 6.63 -1.00 13.29
CA ASP A 369 5.19 -0.84 13.13
C ASP A 369 4.66 0.31 14.01
N GLU A 370 5.20 0.42 15.21
CA GLU A 370 4.88 1.49 16.16
C GLU A 370 5.21 2.87 15.59
N GLU A 371 6.37 3.03 14.94
CA GLU A 371 6.76 4.27 14.25
C GLU A 371 5.83 4.63 13.08
N LEU A 372 5.11 3.63 12.53
CA LEU A 372 4.10 3.81 11.48
C LEU A 372 2.68 3.98 12.04
N GLY A 373 2.52 4.02 13.37
CA GLY A 373 1.21 4.11 14.02
C GLY A 373 0.38 2.82 13.89
N ILE A 374 1.06 1.67 13.80
CA ILE A 374 0.48 0.34 13.81
C ILE A 374 0.78 -0.27 15.18
N LEU A 375 -0.27 -0.54 15.95
CA LEU A 375 -0.19 -1.10 17.28
C LEU A 375 -0.72 -2.52 17.26
N THR A 376 -0.17 -3.40 18.09
CA THR A 376 -0.83 -4.67 18.41
C THR A 376 -2.07 -4.41 19.26
N GLU A 377 -2.99 -5.38 19.30
CA GLU A 377 -4.15 -5.30 20.18
C GLU A 377 -3.77 -5.15 21.66
N ALA A 378 -2.68 -5.78 22.11
CA ALA A 378 -2.19 -5.66 23.48
C ALA A 378 -1.70 -4.23 23.78
N GLN A 379 -0.87 -3.66 22.91
CA GLN A 379 -0.40 -2.27 23.05
C GLN A 379 -1.55 -1.28 23.04
N TRP A 380 -2.56 -1.50 22.19
CA TRP A 380 -3.76 -0.65 22.18
C TRP A 380 -4.51 -0.69 23.51
N LYS A 381 -4.77 -1.88 24.05
CA LYS A 381 -5.49 -2.05 25.32
C LYS A 381 -4.72 -1.46 26.49
N GLU A 382 -3.40 -1.54 26.49
CA GLU A 382 -2.55 -0.88 27.49
C GLU A 382 -2.65 0.65 27.41
N MET A 383 -2.57 1.22 26.21
CA MET A 383 -2.63 2.66 26.00
C MET A 383 -4.04 3.25 26.22
N TYR A 384 -5.08 2.51 25.85
CA TYR A 384 -6.47 2.96 25.85
C TYR A 384 -7.43 1.92 26.45
N PRO A 385 -7.35 1.64 27.76
CA PRO A 385 -8.06 0.53 28.41
C PRO A 385 -9.59 0.62 28.33
N ARG A 386 -10.13 1.81 28.04
CA ARG A 386 -11.58 2.06 27.92
C ARG A 386 -12.07 2.12 26.47
N LYS A 387 -11.19 1.97 25.48
CA LYS A 387 -11.54 2.09 24.06
C LYS A 387 -11.57 0.71 23.42
N GLU A 388 -12.78 0.20 23.24
CA GLU A 388 -13.06 -1.10 22.63
C GLU A 388 -14.05 -1.00 21.47
N THR A 389 -14.07 -2.04 20.62
CA THR A 389 -15.09 -2.22 19.58
C THR A 389 -16.20 -3.14 20.08
N ILE A 390 -17.40 -3.01 19.50
CA ILE A 390 -18.56 -3.88 19.81
C ILE A 390 -18.18 -5.36 19.62
N LEU A 391 -17.35 -5.67 18.62
CA LEU A 391 -16.83 -7.03 18.42
C LEU A 391 -16.17 -7.58 19.70
N TRP A 392 -15.33 -6.79 20.39
CA TRP A 392 -14.65 -7.25 21.61
C TRP A 392 -15.63 -7.43 22.77
N GLN A 393 -16.70 -6.63 22.82
CA GLN A 393 -17.75 -6.79 23.83
C GLN A 393 -18.53 -8.08 23.59
N ASN A 394 -18.92 -8.35 22.34
CA ASN A 394 -19.60 -9.57 21.95
C ASN A 394 -18.74 -10.80 22.22
N GLU A 395 -17.45 -10.76 21.90
CA GLU A 395 -16.50 -11.86 22.16
C GLU A 395 -16.28 -12.10 23.66
N ARG A 396 -16.27 -11.04 24.47
CA ARG A 396 -16.22 -11.16 25.93
C ARG A 396 -17.48 -11.80 26.48
N LYS A 397 -18.66 -11.43 25.96
CA LYS A 397 -19.96 -11.94 26.39
C LYS A 397 -20.18 -13.40 26.00
N THR A 398 -19.75 -13.78 24.80
CA THR A 398 -19.85 -15.16 24.28
C THR A 398 -18.71 -16.06 24.73
N GLY A 399 -17.62 -15.48 25.24
CA GLY A 399 -16.43 -16.24 25.66
C GLY A 399 -15.60 -16.81 24.49
N MET A 400 -15.86 -16.38 23.25
CA MET A 400 -15.18 -16.91 22.06
C MET A 400 -14.94 -15.84 20.99
N ARG A 401 -14.07 -16.12 20.02
CA ARG A 401 -13.86 -15.25 18.85
C ARG A 401 -15.00 -15.41 17.86
N LEU A 402 -15.57 -14.30 17.42
CA LEU A 402 -16.76 -14.31 16.55
C LEU A 402 -16.42 -14.11 15.07
N ILE A 403 -15.26 -13.55 14.74
CA ILE A 403 -14.80 -13.38 13.35
C ILE A 403 -13.28 -13.42 13.30
N ASP A 404 -12.66 -14.09 12.33
CA ASP A 404 -11.20 -14.06 12.18
C ASP A 404 -10.80 -13.88 10.71
N ALA A 405 -9.51 -13.74 10.45
CA ALA A 405 -8.99 -13.85 9.10
C ALA A 405 -9.22 -15.27 8.58
N GLU A 406 -9.81 -15.41 7.40
CA GLU A 406 -10.11 -16.72 6.80
C GLU A 406 -9.53 -16.84 5.38
N GLU A 407 -9.06 -18.04 5.05
CA GLU A 407 -8.64 -18.38 3.70
C GLU A 407 -9.79 -19.08 2.97
N ARG A 408 -10.02 -18.68 1.72
CA ARG A 408 -11.08 -19.19 0.86
C ARG A 408 -10.50 -19.66 -0.46
N GLU A 409 -11.11 -20.68 -1.06
CA GLU A 409 -10.80 -21.06 -2.44
C GLU A 409 -11.40 -20.04 -3.43
N GLY A 410 -10.68 -19.78 -4.52
CA GLY A 410 -11.11 -18.86 -5.56
C GLY A 410 -10.89 -17.37 -5.24
N SER A 411 -11.59 -16.53 -6.00
CA SER A 411 -11.43 -15.07 -6.00
C SER A 411 -12.72 -14.32 -5.72
N GLU A 412 -13.68 -14.97 -5.04
CA GLU A 412 -14.98 -14.38 -4.75
C GLU A 412 -14.84 -13.12 -3.89
N MET A 413 -15.46 -12.03 -4.35
CA MET A 413 -15.49 -10.75 -3.66
C MET A 413 -16.65 -10.74 -2.64
N ARG A 414 -16.46 -11.44 -1.52
CA ARG A 414 -17.44 -11.53 -0.41
C ARG A 414 -16.86 -11.00 0.89
N SER A 415 -17.67 -10.30 1.69
CA SER A 415 -17.25 -9.85 3.02
C SER A 415 -17.07 -11.01 4.00
N ALA A 416 -16.31 -10.79 5.07
CA ALA A 416 -16.32 -11.64 6.24
C ALA A 416 -17.58 -11.36 7.07
N VAL A 417 -18.18 -12.42 7.61
CA VAL A 417 -19.42 -12.38 8.37
C VAL A 417 -19.12 -12.82 9.79
N GLU A 418 -19.58 -12.05 10.77
CA GLU A 418 -19.44 -12.39 12.18
C GLU A 418 -20.35 -13.58 12.52
N MET A 419 -19.80 -14.57 13.20
CA MET A 419 -20.54 -15.74 13.68
C MET A 419 -21.48 -15.33 14.82
N THR A 420 -22.66 -15.95 14.85
CA THR A 420 -23.55 -15.95 16.02
C THR A 420 -23.54 -17.35 16.61
N PRO A 421 -23.00 -17.55 17.83
CA PRO A 421 -22.95 -18.87 18.46
C PRO A 421 -24.35 -19.40 18.81
N GLU A 422 -24.45 -20.72 19.00
CA GLU A 422 -25.68 -21.36 19.48
C GLU A 422 -26.07 -20.81 20.88
N GLY A 423 -27.37 -20.58 21.10
CA GLY A 423 -27.90 -19.96 22.32
C GLY A 423 -27.77 -18.43 22.37
N TYR A 424 -27.22 -17.82 21.32
CA TYR A 424 -27.17 -16.37 21.16
C TYR A 424 -27.97 -15.93 19.93
N VAL A 425 -28.51 -14.71 20.00
CA VAL A 425 -29.27 -14.07 18.93
C VAL A 425 -28.70 -12.70 18.62
N ARG A 426 -28.81 -12.31 17.34
CA ARG A 426 -28.60 -10.93 16.89
C ARG A 426 -29.93 -10.35 16.43
N PRO A 427 -30.38 -9.25 17.03
CA PRO A 427 -31.62 -8.60 16.60
C PRO A 427 -31.49 -8.10 15.16
N THR A 428 -32.24 -8.67 14.22
CA THR A 428 -32.26 -8.20 12.82
C THR A 428 -33.16 -6.99 12.63
N GLU A 429 -34.10 -6.74 13.54
CA GLU A 429 -35.18 -5.77 13.34
C GLU A 429 -34.97 -4.44 14.10
N GLN A 430 -34.23 -4.40 15.21
CA GLN A 430 -34.10 -3.18 16.03
C GLN A 430 -32.73 -2.47 15.92
N GLY A 431 -32.72 -1.28 15.31
CA GLY A 431 -31.54 -0.57 14.81
C GLY A 431 -30.38 -0.32 15.80
N PHE A 432 -30.67 -0.13 17.10
CA PHE A 432 -29.66 0.14 18.13
C PHE A 432 -28.91 -1.13 18.57
N PHE A 433 -29.61 -2.28 18.63
CA PHE A 433 -29.07 -3.52 19.17
C PHE A 433 -28.50 -4.48 18.12
N ARG A 434 -28.69 -4.22 16.81
CA ARG A 434 -28.31 -5.16 15.73
C ARG A 434 -26.84 -5.60 15.70
N SER A 435 -25.95 -4.80 16.29
CA SER A 435 -24.51 -5.12 16.35
C SER A 435 -24.11 -5.90 17.60
N GLN A 436 -25.01 -6.03 18.59
CA GLN A 436 -24.77 -6.72 19.85
C GLN A 436 -25.32 -8.15 19.80
N VAL A 437 -24.69 -9.03 20.59
CA VAL A 437 -25.18 -10.40 20.82
C VAL A 437 -25.91 -10.47 22.17
N PHE A 438 -27.04 -11.17 22.17
CA PHE A 438 -27.83 -11.44 23.37
C PHE A 438 -27.99 -12.93 23.53
N THR A 439 -28.08 -13.40 24.77
CA THR A 439 -28.68 -14.71 25.01
C THR A 439 -30.15 -14.68 24.62
N GLU A 440 -30.71 -15.84 24.30
CA GLU A 440 -32.14 -15.93 23.96
C GLU A 440 -33.02 -15.35 25.09
N GLU A 441 -32.72 -15.65 26.35
CA GLU A 441 -33.46 -15.13 27.52
C GLU A 441 -33.39 -13.61 27.65
N GLU A 442 -32.20 -13.01 27.50
CA GLU A 442 -32.04 -11.54 27.54
C GLU A 442 -32.82 -10.86 26.42
N TRP A 443 -32.85 -11.48 25.24
CA TRP A 443 -33.55 -10.92 24.08
C TRP A 443 -35.06 -10.98 24.24
N GLU A 444 -35.61 -12.11 24.70
CA GLU A 444 -37.05 -12.23 24.97
C GLU A 444 -37.50 -11.19 26.00
N PHE A 445 -36.74 -11.02 27.09
CA PHE A 445 -37.02 -9.99 28.09
C PHE A 445 -36.98 -8.56 27.51
N MET A 446 -35.98 -8.25 26.68
CA MET A 446 -35.88 -6.93 26.05
C MET A 446 -36.96 -6.67 25.02
N LYS A 447 -37.44 -7.71 24.32
CA LYS A 447 -38.50 -7.58 23.32
C LYS A 447 -39.82 -7.16 23.98
N GLU A 448 -40.12 -7.72 25.15
CA GLU A 448 -41.30 -7.35 25.95
C GLU A 448 -41.29 -5.87 26.38
N ASP A 449 -40.13 -5.32 26.78
CA ASP A 449 -40.01 -3.91 27.19
C ASP A 449 -40.08 -2.91 26.01
N VAL A 450 -39.70 -3.32 24.80
CA VAL A 450 -39.71 -2.44 23.62
C VAL A 450 -41.10 -2.39 22.98
N ASP A 451 -41.83 -3.50 22.90
CA ASP A 451 -43.22 -3.52 22.39
C ASP A 451 -44.17 -2.65 23.25
N VAL A 452 -43.92 -2.53 24.56
CA VAL A 452 -44.68 -1.63 25.46
C VAL A 452 -44.44 -0.14 25.16
N SER A 453 -43.32 0.21 24.51
CA SER A 453 -42.94 1.61 24.25
C SER A 453 -43.45 2.17 22.91
N GLU A 454 -43.76 1.33 21.91
CA GLU A 454 -44.40 1.77 20.66
C GLU A 454 -45.92 1.92 20.80
N ASP A 455 -46.56 1.17 21.69
CA ASP A 455 -47.99 1.29 22.00
C ASP A 455 -48.33 2.40 23.02
N GLY A 456 -47.32 3.11 23.56
CA GLY A 456 -47.47 4.12 24.61
C GLY A 456 -47.59 5.58 24.16
N LEU A 457 -47.68 5.87 22.86
CA LEU A 457 -47.88 7.23 22.33
C LEU A 457 -49.28 7.46 21.71
N GLY A 458 -50.23 6.58 22.03
CA GLY A 458 -51.65 6.80 21.75
C GLY A 458 -52.39 7.29 23.00
N GLU A 459 -52.89 8.51 22.93
CA GLU A 459 -53.97 9.06 23.77
C GLU A 459 -53.63 9.44 25.23
N GLU A 460 -53.22 10.69 25.44
CA GLU A 460 -53.88 11.52 26.46
C GLU A 460 -54.15 12.91 25.88
N SER A 461 -55.37 13.08 25.36
CA SER A 461 -56.03 14.36 25.17
C SER A 461 -57.06 14.54 26.29
N GLU A 462 -56.86 15.56 27.13
CA GLU A 462 -57.91 16.50 27.58
C GLU A 462 -57.28 17.78 28.14
#